data_AF-A0A9P7GI51-F1
#
_entry.id   AF-A0A9P7GI51-F1
#
_cell.length_a   1.000
_cell.length_b   1.000
_cell.length_c   1.000
_cell.angle_alpha   90.00
_cell.angle_beta   90.00
_cell.angle_gamma   90.00
#
_symmetry.space_group_name_H-M   'P 1'
#
loop_
_entity.id
_entity.type
_entity.pdbx_description
1 polymer ?
#
loop_
_entity_poly.entity_id
_entity_poly.type
_entity_poly.pdbx_seq_one_letter_code
_entity_poly.pdbx_strand_id
1 'polypeptide(L)'
;MAESDLCFSSSSSKDSGFFKLLELPPDLCKLIESAADSMTPLRDDAVVIRDQINEILELTPSVPKLHTLTALLRGREYDDGQEDDDIYEGLPEDTKKYTYEDALRNIQASDAELDRGLKDRHILNIHGELRPIAPSYLNRLLELVLNGLVALSLSYESASVERLSSSLADDHDVPRAISTQVISWFGSIKDGKWKMDVNPLIKEVGLGVLRQHRVSRACEFQSNVFRRFR
;
A
#
# COMPACT_ATOMS: atom_id res chain seq x y z
N MET A 1 -42.42 23.94 27.09
CA MET A 1 -41.50 24.42 26.05
C MET A 1 -40.72 25.54 26.70
N ALA A 2 -39.40 25.39 26.87
CA ALA A 2 -38.57 26.46 27.40
C ALA A 2 -38.48 27.55 26.32
N GLU A 3 -38.83 28.78 26.69
CA GLU A 3 -38.67 29.98 25.86
C GLU A 3 -37.20 30.40 26.04
N SER A 4 -36.41 30.38 24.98
CA SER A 4 -34.99 30.78 25.03
C SER A 4 -34.78 31.95 24.09
N ASP A 5 -34.25 33.05 24.63
CA ASP A 5 -33.94 34.25 23.86
C ASP A 5 -32.65 34.04 23.05
N LEU A 6 -32.79 33.98 21.72
CA LEU A 6 -31.68 33.88 20.77
C LEU A 6 -31.10 35.27 20.50
N CYS A 7 -29.86 35.49 20.94
CA CYS A 7 -29.12 36.74 20.71
C CYS A 7 -28.02 36.51 19.66
N PHE A 8 -27.98 37.35 18.63
CA PHE A 8 -26.89 37.33 17.64
C PHE A 8 -25.71 38.18 18.11
N SER A 9 -24.48 37.71 17.89
CA SER A 9 -23.29 38.56 18.08
C SER A 9 -23.30 39.74 17.10
N SER A 10 -22.74 40.88 17.52
CA SER A 10 -22.71 42.14 16.74
C SER A 10 -21.97 42.02 15.39
N SER A 11 -21.19 40.95 15.19
CA SER A 11 -20.53 40.58 13.95
C SER A 11 -21.44 39.81 12.97
N SER A 12 -22.44 39.06 13.48
CA SER A 12 -23.35 38.24 12.67
C SER A 12 -24.61 39.01 12.21
N SER A 13 -24.95 40.12 12.86
CA SER A 13 -26.17 40.89 12.58
C SER A 13 -26.22 41.62 11.22
N LYS A 14 -25.20 41.48 10.37
CA LYS A 14 -25.14 42.14 9.05
C LYS A 14 -25.63 41.27 7.90
N ASP A 15 -25.71 39.95 8.09
CA ASP A 15 -26.21 39.04 7.06
C ASP A 15 -27.68 38.72 7.27
N SER A 16 -28.53 39.16 6.33
CA SER A 16 -29.94 38.77 6.27
C SER A 16 -30.06 37.33 5.76
N GLY A 17 -29.63 36.37 6.58
CA GLY A 17 -29.65 34.94 6.28
C GLY A 17 -30.90 34.22 6.80
N PHE A 18 -31.21 33.08 6.21
CA PHE A 18 -32.18 32.13 6.75
C PHE A 18 -31.44 31.12 7.63
N PHE A 19 -31.75 31.05 8.92
CA PHE A 19 -31.07 30.17 9.87
C PHE A 19 -31.83 28.85 10.02
N LYS A 20 -31.11 27.73 10.03
CA LYS A 20 -31.67 26.40 10.35
C LYS A 20 -31.00 25.88 11.61
N LEU A 21 -31.84 25.44 12.55
CA LEU A 21 -31.38 24.69 13.72
C LEU A 21 -31.05 23.27 13.26
N LEU A 22 -29.81 22.85 13.51
CA LEU A 22 -29.33 21.49 13.27
C LEU A 22 -29.25 20.79 14.62
N GLU A 23 -29.98 19.69 14.76
CA GLU A 23 -29.86 18.82 15.93
C GLU A 23 -28.60 17.96 15.75
N LEU A 24 -27.63 18.16 16.64
CA LEU A 24 -26.37 17.43 16.60
C LEU A 24 -26.51 16.08 17.32
N PRO A 25 -25.84 15.02 16.84
CA PRO A 25 -25.70 13.77 17.59
C PRO A 25 -25.13 14.03 19.00
N PRO A 26 -25.58 13.27 20.02
CA PRO A 26 -25.20 13.50 21.41
C PRO A 26 -23.69 13.51 21.67
N ASP A 27 -22.94 12.76 20.88
CA ASP A 27 -21.48 12.65 21.01
C ASP A 27 -20.77 13.93 20.54
N LEU A 28 -21.31 14.62 19.53
CA LEU A 28 -20.80 15.93 19.10
C LEU A 28 -21.17 17.03 20.10
N CYS A 29 -22.36 16.97 20.70
CA CYS A 29 -22.74 17.89 21.78
C CYS A 29 -21.76 17.80 22.96
N LYS A 30 -21.47 16.58 23.42
CA LYS A 30 -20.50 16.35 24.51
C LYS A 30 -19.10 16.87 24.19
N LEU A 31 -18.65 16.72 22.94
CA LEU A 31 -17.34 17.19 22.51
C LEU A 31 -17.28 18.73 22.56
N ILE A 32 -18.32 19.41 22.08
CA ILE A 32 -18.43 20.87 22.07
C ILE A 32 -18.57 21.42 23.50
N GLU A 33 -19.41 20.80 24.33
CA GLU A 33 -19.58 21.16 25.74
C GLU A 33 -18.26 21.02 26.52
N SER A 34 -17.52 19.93 26.29
CA SER A 34 -16.21 19.73 26.92
C SER A 34 -15.16 20.78 26.53
N ALA A 35 -15.28 21.37 25.33
CA ALA A 35 -14.44 22.49 24.91
C ALA A 35 -14.94 23.82 25.50
N ALA A 36 -16.26 23.98 25.65
CA ALA A 36 -16.90 25.21 26.13
C ALA A 36 -16.74 25.45 27.64
N ASP A 37 -16.56 24.39 28.44
CA ASP A 37 -16.26 24.48 29.89
C ASP A 37 -14.94 25.24 30.20
N SER A 38 -14.11 25.52 29.18
CA SER A 38 -12.93 26.39 29.30
C SER A 38 -13.24 27.90 29.25
N MET A 39 -14.48 28.30 28.95
CA MET A 39 -14.92 29.70 28.88
C MET A 39 -15.83 30.05 30.07
N THR A 40 -15.53 31.16 30.74
CA THR A 40 -16.18 31.65 31.96
C THR A 40 -17.71 31.76 31.86
N PRO A 41 -18.44 31.60 33.00
CA PRO A 41 -19.89 31.57 33.02
C PRO A 41 -20.46 32.98 32.76
N LEU A 42 -20.93 33.21 31.54
CA LEU A 42 -21.79 34.33 31.21
C LEU A 42 -23.22 33.94 31.63
N ARG A 43 -23.84 34.82 32.43
CA ARG A 43 -25.20 34.73 32.99
C ARG A 43 -26.17 33.86 32.19
N ASP A 44 -26.72 32.87 32.90
CA ASP A 44 -27.65 31.84 32.45
C ASP A 44 -28.85 32.41 31.66
N ASP A 45 -29.24 31.65 30.63
CA ASP A 45 -30.43 31.76 29.76
C ASP A 45 -30.33 32.59 28.47
N ALA A 46 -29.22 33.26 28.17
CA ALA A 46 -29.02 33.90 26.86
C ALA A 46 -28.30 32.98 25.87
N VAL A 47 -29.02 32.46 24.87
CA VAL A 47 -28.40 31.66 23.79
C VAL A 47 -27.76 32.61 22.79
N VAL A 48 -26.42 32.72 22.82
CA VAL A 48 -25.68 33.59 21.91
C VAL A 48 -25.14 32.80 20.72
N ILE A 49 -25.51 33.20 19.52
CA ILE A 49 -24.95 32.64 18.28
C ILE A 49 -23.51 33.18 18.13
N ARG A 50 -22.54 32.31 18.45
CA ARG A 50 -21.11 32.63 18.44
C ARG A 50 -20.50 32.60 17.05
N ASP A 51 -20.98 31.71 16.19
CA ASP A 51 -20.39 31.50 14.87
C ASP A 51 -21.45 31.00 13.86
N GLN A 52 -21.13 31.14 12.57
CA GLN A 52 -21.97 30.71 11.46
C GLN A 52 -21.17 29.78 10.55
N ILE A 53 -21.64 28.54 10.42
CA ILE A 53 -21.04 27.54 9.53
C ILE A 53 -21.63 27.72 8.14
N ASN A 54 -20.79 28.10 7.18
CA ASN A 54 -21.21 28.31 5.79
C ASN A 54 -21.05 27.05 4.92
N GLU A 55 -20.26 26.08 5.36
CA GLU A 55 -19.96 24.85 4.63
C GLU A 55 -19.82 23.67 5.58
N ILE A 56 -20.35 22.52 5.19
CA ILE A 56 -20.24 21.26 5.94
C ILE A 56 -19.35 20.33 5.11
N LEU A 57 -18.23 19.89 5.68
CA LEU A 57 -17.35 18.90 5.08
C LEU A 57 -17.75 17.50 5.58
N GLU A 58 -18.37 16.71 4.71
CA GLU A 58 -18.75 15.33 5.00
C GLU A 58 -17.61 14.37 4.67
N LEU A 59 -17.29 13.48 5.61
CA LEU A 59 -16.33 12.41 5.38
C LEU A 59 -17.02 11.28 4.61
N THR A 60 -16.49 10.95 3.43
CA THR A 60 -16.97 9.82 2.63
C THR A 60 -15.90 8.72 2.60
N PRO A 61 -16.29 7.43 2.71
CA PRO A 61 -15.37 6.33 2.48
C PRO A 61 -14.74 6.45 1.08
N SER A 62 -13.41 6.41 1.01
CA SER A 62 -12.67 6.56 -0.25
C SER A 62 -11.85 5.32 -0.57
N VAL A 63 -11.81 4.93 -1.85
CA VAL A 63 -10.99 3.80 -2.32
C VAL A 63 -9.51 4.20 -2.38
N PRO A 64 -8.57 3.36 -1.91
CA PRO A 64 -7.15 3.69 -1.92
C PRO A 64 -6.59 3.80 -3.34
N LYS A 65 -5.81 4.86 -3.61
CA LYS A 65 -5.27 5.16 -4.95
C LYS A 65 -3.95 4.45 -5.25
N LEU A 66 -3.94 3.12 -5.10
CA LEU A 66 -2.73 2.29 -5.24
C LEU A 66 -2.17 2.21 -6.66
N HIS A 67 -2.93 2.63 -7.69
CA HIS A 67 -2.45 2.64 -9.07
C HIS A 67 -1.25 3.59 -9.27
N THR A 68 -1.13 4.62 -8.43
CA THR A 68 -0.03 5.58 -8.44
C THR A 68 1.32 4.92 -8.17
N LEU A 69 1.36 3.81 -7.39
CA LEU A 69 2.60 3.07 -7.10
C LEU A 69 3.30 2.60 -8.36
N THR A 70 2.55 2.10 -9.36
CA THR A 70 3.13 1.60 -10.61
C THR A 70 3.72 2.73 -11.46
N ALA A 71 3.17 3.94 -11.36
CA ALA A 71 3.71 5.11 -12.06
C ALA A 71 4.97 5.64 -11.37
N LEU A 72 4.95 5.74 -10.04
CA LEU A 72 6.05 6.29 -9.24
C LEU A 72 7.28 5.37 -9.19
N LEU A 73 7.06 4.06 -9.16
CA LEU A 73 8.12 3.07 -9.06
C LEU A 73 8.58 2.50 -10.40
N ARG A 74 8.13 3.10 -11.51
CA ARG A 74 8.45 2.62 -12.86
C ARG A 74 9.96 2.75 -13.11
N GLY A 75 10.59 1.66 -13.56
CA GLY A 75 12.03 1.64 -13.87
C GLY A 75 12.95 1.45 -12.66
N ARG A 76 12.39 1.24 -11.46
CA ARG A 76 13.15 0.91 -10.24
C ARG A 76 13.02 -0.57 -9.86
N GLU A 77 12.81 -1.41 -10.86
CA GLU A 77 12.55 -2.83 -10.65
C GLU A 77 13.80 -3.52 -10.06
N TYR A 78 13.57 -4.41 -9.10
CA TYR A 78 14.61 -5.25 -8.53
C TYR A 78 14.75 -6.52 -9.37
N ASP A 79 15.97 -6.77 -9.88
CA ASP A 79 16.36 -7.95 -10.66
C ASP A 79 17.69 -8.51 -10.14
N ASP A 80 17.94 -9.80 -10.36
CA ASP A 80 19.12 -10.52 -9.81
C ASP A 80 20.49 -10.07 -10.32
N GLY A 81 20.51 -9.15 -11.29
CA GLY A 81 21.72 -8.71 -11.97
C GLY A 81 22.21 -7.30 -11.62
N GLN A 82 21.61 -6.61 -10.64
CA GLN A 82 22.07 -5.28 -10.22
C GLN A 82 22.56 -5.30 -8.77
N GLU A 83 23.87 -5.57 -8.62
CA GLU A 83 24.64 -5.13 -7.46
C GLU A 83 24.66 -3.58 -7.50
N ASP A 84 23.75 -2.96 -6.76
CA ASP A 84 23.56 -1.50 -6.71
C ASP A 84 24.63 -0.75 -5.90
N ASP A 85 25.84 -1.32 -5.78
CA ASP A 85 26.94 -0.62 -5.10
C ASP A 85 27.65 0.38 -6.03
N ASP A 86 27.55 0.23 -7.36
CA ASP A 86 28.30 1.06 -8.32
C ASP A 86 27.45 2.02 -9.19
N ILE A 87 26.10 1.95 -9.15
CA ILE A 87 25.22 2.74 -10.04
C ILE A 87 24.98 4.17 -9.52
N TYR A 88 25.24 4.44 -8.24
CA TYR A 88 24.97 5.75 -7.63
C TYR A 88 26.15 6.73 -7.70
N GLU A 89 27.34 6.32 -8.13
CA GLU A 89 28.44 7.25 -8.39
C GLU A 89 28.20 8.05 -9.68
N GLY A 90 27.61 9.24 -9.55
CA GLY A 90 27.52 10.24 -10.63
C GLY A 90 26.12 10.52 -11.18
N LEU A 91 25.06 9.95 -10.60
CA LEU A 91 23.68 10.25 -11.00
C LEU A 91 23.13 11.51 -10.29
N PRO A 92 22.29 12.32 -10.97
CA PRO A 92 21.66 13.49 -10.38
C PRO A 92 20.77 13.12 -9.19
N GLU A 93 20.64 14.03 -8.21
CA GLU A 93 19.90 13.90 -6.94
C GLU A 93 18.41 13.47 -7.08
N ASP A 94 17.86 13.41 -8.28
CA ASP A 94 16.50 12.93 -8.57
C ASP A 94 16.36 11.40 -8.54
N THR A 95 17.45 10.66 -8.36
CA THR A 95 17.43 9.24 -7.96
C THR A 95 17.12 9.05 -6.46
N LYS A 96 16.41 10.00 -5.83
CA LYS A 96 15.91 9.89 -4.46
C LYS A 96 15.14 8.59 -4.29
N LYS A 97 15.60 7.77 -3.34
CA LYS A 97 14.94 6.53 -2.89
C LYS A 97 13.48 6.82 -2.59
N TYR A 98 12.56 6.02 -3.13
CA TYR A 98 11.15 6.20 -2.83
C TYR A 98 10.81 5.40 -1.59
N THR A 99 10.54 6.09 -0.47
CA THR A 99 10.36 5.43 0.82
C THR A 99 8.90 5.10 1.10
N TYR A 100 8.66 4.27 2.12
CA TYR A 100 7.30 4.00 2.62
C TYR A 100 6.60 5.29 3.11
N GLU A 101 7.34 6.22 3.71
CA GLU A 101 6.79 7.50 4.16
C GLU A 101 6.39 8.39 2.99
N ASP A 102 7.17 8.38 1.90
CA ASP A 102 6.82 9.08 0.67
C ASP A 102 5.56 8.49 0.03
N ALA A 103 5.38 7.17 0.11
CA ALA A 103 4.15 6.50 -0.31
C ALA A 103 2.93 7.00 0.47
N LEU A 104 3.01 7.08 1.80
CA LEU A 104 1.92 7.58 2.64
C LEU A 104 1.57 9.05 2.36
N ARG A 105 2.56 9.90 2.08
CA ARG A 105 2.32 11.33 1.80
C ARG A 105 1.68 11.56 0.44
N ASN A 106 2.02 10.74 -0.56
CA ASN A 106 1.57 10.93 -1.93
C ASN A 106 0.32 10.11 -2.28
N ILE A 107 0.05 9.04 -1.55
CA ILE A 107 -1.04 8.12 -1.83
C ILE A 107 -2.09 8.23 -0.75
N GLN A 108 -3.32 8.50 -1.17
CA GLN A 108 -4.49 8.38 -0.33
C GLN A 108 -4.77 6.89 -0.08
N ALA A 109 -4.25 6.38 1.04
CA ALA A 109 -4.50 5.06 1.57
C ALA A 109 -4.21 5.06 3.08
N SER A 110 -4.86 4.19 3.82
CA SER A 110 -4.44 3.86 5.19
C SER A 110 -3.19 2.97 5.18
N ASP A 111 -2.49 2.89 6.31
CA ASP A 111 -1.29 2.04 6.47
C ASP A 111 -1.59 0.57 6.09
N ALA A 112 -2.71 0.03 6.55
CA ALA A 112 -3.11 -1.34 6.27
C ALA A 112 -3.52 -1.58 4.81
N GLU A 113 -3.99 -0.56 4.10
CA GLU A 113 -4.29 -0.62 2.67
C GLU A 113 -3.04 -0.50 1.83
N LEU A 114 -2.08 0.34 2.26
CA LEU A 114 -0.80 0.49 1.61
C LEU A 114 0.02 -0.80 1.73
N ASP A 115 0.14 -1.37 2.92
CA ASP A 115 0.83 -2.64 3.15
C ASP A 115 0.27 -3.77 2.28
N ARG A 116 -1.06 -3.85 2.22
CA ARG A 116 -1.74 -4.82 1.35
C ARG A 116 -1.46 -4.54 -0.13
N GLY A 117 -1.52 -3.27 -0.53
CA GLY A 117 -1.24 -2.83 -1.89
C GLY A 117 0.20 -3.11 -2.34
N LEU A 118 1.17 -2.98 -1.44
CA LEU A 118 2.57 -3.34 -1.70
C LEU A 118 2.72 -4.84 -1.90
N LYS A 119 2.07 -5.66 -1.06
CA LYS A 119 2.06 -7.13 -1.22
C LYS A 119 1.39 -7.56 -2.52
N ASP A 120 0.20 -7.04 -2.82
CA ASP A 120 -0.57 -7.39 -4.02
C ASP A 120 0.16 -7.02 -5.33
N ARG A 121 1.01 -6.00 -5.30
CA ARG A 121 1.82 -5.56 -6.44
C ARG A 121 3.24 -6.11 -6.43
N HIS A 122 3.58 -6.99 -5.48
CA HIS A 122 4.91 -7.58 -5.32
C HIS A 122 6.02 -6.52 -5.23
N ILE A 123 5.82 -5.51 -4.38
CA ILE A 123 6.80 -4.45 -4.12
C ILE A 123 7.59 -4.79 -2.86
N LEU A 124 8.91 -4.89 -3.00
CA LEU A 124 9.85 -5.13 -1.92
C LEU A 124 10.14 -3.83 -1.16
N ASN A 125 10.42 -3.95 0.13
CA ASN A 125 11.05 -2.90 0.93
C ASN A 125 12.50 -3.32 1.23
N ILE A 126 13.45 -2.69 0.54
CA ILE A 126 14.88 -2.98 0.64
C ILE A 126 15.55 -1.75 1.23
N HIS A 127 16.08 -1.86 2.46
CA HIS A 127 16.76 -0.76 3.16
C HIS A 127 15.95 0.55 3.24
N GLY A 128 14.62 0.46 3.34
CA GLY A 128 13.74 1.63 3.39
C GLY A 128 13.32 2.17 2.02
N GLU A 129 13.78 1.56 0.93
CA GLU A 129 13.37 1.87 -0.44
C GLU A 129 12.36 0.85 -0.96
N LEU A 130 11.28 1.36 -1.56
CA LEU A 130 10.26 0.56 -2.21
C LEU A 130 10.66 0.25 -3.65
N ARG A 131 10.80 -1.03 -3.98
CA ARG A 131 11.20 -1.50 -5.31
C ARG A 131 10.29 -2.62 -5.80
N PRO A 132 9.58 -2.44 -6.94
CA PRO A 132 8.81 -3.52 -7.55
C PRO A 132 9.77 -4.65 -7.96
N ILE A 133 9.36 -5.90 -7.82
CA ILE A 133 10.17 -7.01 -8.31
C ILE A 133 9.97 -7.21 -9.82
N ALA A 134 11.04 -7.45 -10.56
CA ALA A 134 10.94 -7.81 -11.97
C ALA A 134 10.14 -9.13 -12.11
N PRO A 135 9.17 -9.23 -13.04
CA PRO A 135 8.35 -10.43 -13.15
C PRO A 135 9.14 -11.69 -13.52
N SER A 136 10.25 -11.56 -14.27
CA SER A 136 11.18 -12.66 -14.56
C SER A 136 11.77 -13.22 -13.26
N TYR A 137 12.31 -12.32 -12.44
CA TYR A 137 12.95 -12.67 -11.18
C TYR A 137 11.97 -13.24 -10.16
N LEU A 138 10.75 -12.70 -10.07
CA LEU A 138 9.71 -13.26 -9.21
C LEU A 138 9.41 -14.72 -9.55
N ASN A 139 9.27 -15.06 -10.84
CA ASN A 139 9.01 -16.43 -11.25
C ASN A 139 10.16 -17.37 -10.87
N ARG A 140 11.40 -16.94 -11.12
CA ARG A 140 12.60 -17.67 -10.69
C ARG A 140 12.57 -17.91 -9.18
N LEU A 141 12.28 -16.88 -8.37
CA LEU A 141 12.20 -17.01 -6.92
C LEU A 141 11.10 -17.97 -6.48
N LEU A 142 9.93 -17.94 -7.09
CA LEU A 142 8.84 -18.86 -6.77
C LEU A 142 9.23 -20.31 -7.09
N GLU A 143 9.90 -20.54 -8.22
CA GLU A 143 10.45 -21.86 -8.57
C GLU A 143 11.48 -22.33 -7.53
N LEU A 144 12.39 -21.45 -7.09
CA LEU A 144 13.36 -21.75 -6.05
C LEU A 144 12.69 -22.07 -4.71
N VAL A 145 11.67 -21.33 -4.30
CA VAL A 145 10.90 -21.61 -3.07
C VAL A 145 10.22 -22.98 -3.16
N LEU A 146 9.57 -23.30 -4.28
CA LEU A 146 8.92 -24.60 -4.48
C LEU A 146 9.93 -25.75 -4.48
N ASN A 147 11.06 -25.58 -5.14
CA ASN A 147 12.15 -26.56 -5.15
C ASN A 147 12.72 -26.74 -3.73
N GLY A 148 12.91 -25.65 -2.98
CA GLY A 148 13.36 -25.67 -1.59
C GLY A 148 12.41 -26.43 -0.67
N LEU A 149 11.09 -26.27 -0.84
CA LEU A 149 10.09 -27.05 -0.10
C LEU A 149 10.28 -28.56 -0.32
N VAL A 150 10.45 -28.97 -1.58
CA VAL A 150 10.61 -30.38 -1.94
C VAL A 150 11.96 -30.92 -1.45
N ALA A 151 13.05 -30.19 -1.72
CA ALA A 151 14.41 -30.59 -1.35
C ALA A 151 14.58 -30.76 0.17
N LEU A 152 14.00 -29.85 0.96
CA LEU A 152 14.05 -29.89 2.42
C LEU A 152 12.94 -30.77 3.03
N SER A 153 12.09 -31.40 2.19
CA SER A 153 10.94 -32.19 2.61
C SER A 153 10.02 -31.45 3.59
N LEU A 154 9.80 -30.16 3.36
CA LEU A 154 8.95 -29.31 4.17
C LEU A 154 7.50 -29.37 3.67
N SER A 155 6.55 -29.45 4.61
CA SER A 155 5.14 -29.36 4.27
C SER A 155 4.77 -27.92 3.89
N TYR A 156 4.02 -27.76 2.80
CA TYR A 156 3.49 -26.46 2.37
C TYR A 156 2.49 -25.84 3.36
N GLU A 157 1.96 -26.63 4.31
CA GLU A 157 1.03 -26.14 5.33
C GLU A 157 1.72 -25.54 6.56
N SER A 158 3.01 -25.86 6.76
CA SER A 158 3.76 -25.48 7.96
C SER A 158 5.28 -25.50 7.75
N ALA A 159 5.76 -24.90 6.66
CA ALA A 159 7.18 -24.88 6.31
C ALA A 159 7.96 -23.93 7.22
N SER A 160 9.20 -24.27 7.59
CA SER A 160 10.05 -23.36 8.36
C SER A 160 10.58 -22.23 7.46
N VAL A 161 10.24 -20.98 7.80
CA VAL A 161 10.72 -19.80 7.06
C VAL A 161 12.24 -19.66 7.17
N GLU A 162 12.80 -19.95 8.34
CA GLU A 162 14.24 -19.88 8.58
C GLU A 162 15.01 -20.87 7.70
N ARG A 163 14.55 -22.11 7.58
CA ARG A 163 15.20 -23.12 6.73
C ARG A 163 15.09 -22.78 5.25
N LEU A 164 13.93 -22.33 4.80
CA LEU A 164 13.74 -21.91 3.41
C LEU A 164 14.61 -20.69 3.09
N SER A 165 14.54 -19.64 3.89
CA SER A 165 15.34 -18.42 3.66
C SER A 165 16.84 -18.68 3.75
N SER A 166 17.30 -19.60 4.61
CA SER A 166 18.71 -19.97 4.70
C SER A 166 19.17 -20.77 3.47
N SER A 167 18.42 -21.77 3.02
CA SER A 167 18.75 -22.50 1.77
C SER A 167 18.75 -21.57 0.55
N LEU A 168 17.79 -20.65 0.44
CA LEU A 168 17.78 -19.68 -0.65
C LEU A 168 18.97 -18.71 -0.61
N ALA A 169 19.47 -18.36 0.58
CA ALA A 169 20.66 -17.53 0.73
C ALA A 169 21.95 -18.30 0.40
N ASP A 170 22.08 -19.52 0.91
CA ASP A 170 23.30 -20.32 0.78
C ASP A 170 23.47 -20.91 -0.63
N ASP A 171 22.38 -21.36 -1.26
CA ASP A 171 22.42 -22.08 -2.55
C ASP A 171 22.20 -21.16 -3.76
N HIS A 172 21.53 -20.02 -3.57
CA HIS A 172 21.05 -19.17 -4.67
C HIS A 172 21.35 -17.69 -4.51
N ASP A 173 22.13 -17.30 -3.50
CA ASP A 173 22.54 -15.91 -3.23
C ASP A 173 21.36 -14.93 -3.13
N VAL A 174 20.23 -15.41 -2.63
CA VAL A 174 19.03 -14.58 -2.42
C VAL A 174 19.04 -14.07 -0.99
N PRO A 175 19.06 -12.73 -0.76
CA PRO A 175 19.03 -12.18 0.58
C PRO A 175 17.82 -12.68 1.40
N ARG A 176 18.08 -13.08 2.65
CA ARG A 176 17.04 -13.59 3.58
C ARG A 176 15.87 -12.61 3.76
N ALA A 177 16.14 -11.31 3.69
CA ALA A 177 15.12 -10.27 3.76
C ALA A 177 14.14 -10.34 2.58
N ILE A 178 14.64 -10.61 1.37
CA ILE A 178 13.83 -10.69 0.15
C ILE A 178 13.04 -12.00 0.14
N SER A 179 13.70 -13.13 0.42
CA SER A 179 13.02 -14.43 0.45
C SER A 179 11.90 -14.46 1.50
N THR A 180 12.13 -13.90 2.70
CA THR A 180 11.09 -13.79 3.73
C THR A 180 9.93 -12.92 3.29
N GLN A 181 10.18 -11.78 2.64
CA GLN A 181 9.13 -10.90 2.12
C GLN A 181 8.31 -11.60 1.03
N VAL A 182 8.96 -12.23 0.05
CA VAL A 182 8.28 -12.94 -1.05
C VAL A 182 7.42 -14.08 -0.52
N ILE A 183 7.95 -14.89 0.41
CA ILE A 183 7.20 -15.96 1.06
C ILE A 183 5.98 -15.41 1.81
N SER A 184 6.10 -14.23 2.42
CA SER A 184 4.97 -13.56 3.12
C SER A 184 3.86 -13.06 2.20
N TRP A 185 4.10 -12.92 0.89
CA TRP A 185 3.07 -12.52 -0.08
C TRP A 185 2.17 -13.69 -0.48
N PHE A 186 2.73 -14.90 -0.53
CA PHE A 186 2.03 -16.11 -0.98
C PHE A 186 1.63 -17.02 0.18
N GLY A 187 1.42 -16.46 1.37
CA GLY A 187 0.89 -17.21 2.49
C GLY A 187 0.95 -16.48 3.82
N SER A 188 0.56 -17.20 4.87
CA SER A 188 0.53 -16.68 6.23
C SER A 188 1.71 -17.20 7.04
N ILE A 189 2.47 -16.29 7.66
CA ILE A 189 3.56 -16.64 8.58
C ILE A 189 3.02 -16.55 10.01
N LYS A 190 3.09 -17.65 10.75
CA LYS A 190 2.75 -17.74 12.18
C LYS A 190 3.83 -18.53 12.90
N ASP A 191 4.37 -18.01 14.00
CA ASP A 191 5.40 -18.68 14.82
C ASP A 191 6.61 -19.19 14.02
N GLY A 192 7.06 -18.43 13.01
CA GLY A 192 8.17 -18.82 12.13
C GLY A 192 7.84 -19.95 11.14
N LYS A 193 6.58 -20.40 11.11
CA LYS A 193 6.06 -21.37 10.15
C LYS A 193 5.23 -20.66 9.10
N TRP A 194 5.46 -21.02 7.85
CA TRP A 194 4.74 -20.54 6.69
C TRP A 194 3.71 -21.55 6.25
N LYS A 195 2.47 -21.09 6.14
CA LYS A 195 1.39 -21.78 5.46
C LYS A 195 1.21 -21.14 4.10
N MET A 196 1.55 -21.89 3.05
CA MET A 196 1.46 -21.44 1.66
C MET A 196 0.00 -21.36 1.19
N ASP A 197 -0.34 -20.25 0.55
CA ASP A 197 -1.58 -20.09 -0.20
C ASP A 197 -1.38 -20.60 -1.62
N VAL A 198 -1.86 -21.82 -1.86
CA VAL A 198 -1.62 -22.57 -3.11
C VAL A 198 -2.21 -21.86 -4.34
N ASN A 199 -3.43 -21.30 -4.24
CA ASN A 199 -4.12 -20.72 -5.40
C ASN A 199 -3.44 -19.46 -5.95
N PRO A 200 -3.11 -18.43 -5.13
CA PRO A 200 -2.38 -17.26 -5.60
C PRO A 200 -1.01 -17.62 -6.18
N LEU A 201 -0.28 -18.54 -5.54
CA LEU A 201 1.05 -18.94 -5.97
C LEU A 201 1.02 -19.66 -7.32
N ILE A 202 0.13 -20.65 -7.50
CA ILE A 202 -0.04 -21.35 -8.78
C ILE A 202 -0.47 -20.37 -9.87
N LYS A 203 -1.35 -19.40 -9.55
CA LYS A 203 -1.77 -18.37 -10.51
C LYS A 203 -0.57 -17.54 -10.97
N GLU A 204 0.30 -17.11 -10.07
CA GLU A 204 1.47 -16.30 -10.43
C GLU A 204 2.49 -17.09 -11.26
N VAL A 205 2.83 -18.32 -10.84
CA VAL A 205 3.70 -19.23 -11.61
C VAL A 205 3.11 -19.52 -12.99
N GLY A 206 1.80 -19.78 -13.05
CA GLY A 206 1.08 -19.99 -14.31
C GLY A 206 1.10 -18.76 -15.22
N LEU A 207 0.96 -17.55 -14.67
CA LEU A 207 1.14 -16.31 -15.43
C LEU A 207 2.57 -16.17 -15.95
N GLY A 208 3.58 -16.56 -15.18
CA GLY A 208 4.98 -16.63 -15.62
C GLY A 208 5.16 -17.49 -16.87
N VAL A 209 4.69 -18.74 -16.81
CA VAL A 209 4.75 -19.70 -17.93
C VAL A 209 4.00 -19.15 -19.17
N LEU A 210 2.79 -18.60 -18.97
CA LEU A 210 1.99 -18.05 -20.06
C LEU A 210 2.63 -16.80 -20.70
N ARG A 211 3.29 -15.94 -19.92
CA ARG A 211 4.01 -14.77 -20.43
C ARG A 211 5.17 -15.19 -21.33
N GLN A 212 5.94 -16.20 -20.94
CA GLN A 212 7.03 -16.75 -21.76
C GLN A 212 6.51 -17.29 -23.10
N HIS A 213 5.41 -18.05 -23.10
CA HIS A 213 4.83 -18.60 -24.33
C HIS A 213 4.20 -17.55 -25.26
N ARG A 214 3.65 -16.44 -24.72
CA ARG A 214 3.18 -15.32 -25.55
C ARG A 214 4.32 -14.66 -26.31
N VAL A 215 5.50 -14.54 -25.68
CA VAL A 215 6.70 -13.99 -26.31
C VAL A 215 7.28 -14.95 -27.35
N SER A 216 7.33 -16.27 -27.07
CA SER A 216 7.80 -17.27 -28.04
C SER A 216 6.98 -17.29 -29.32
N ARG A 217 5.65 -17.18 -29.24
CA ARG A 217 4.80 -17.09 -30.44
C ARG A 217 5.06 -15.82 -31.24
N ALA A 218 5.26 -14.67 -30.59
CA ALA A 218 5.61 -13.43 -31.29
C ALA A 218 6.97 -13.52 -32.03
N CYS A 219 7.94 -14.23 -31.46
CA CYS A 219 9.27 -14.42 -32.06
C CYS A 219 9.27 -15.45 -33.21
N GLU A 220 8.48 -16.52 -33.11
CA GLU A 220 8.28 -17.49 -34.20
C GLU A 220 7.62 -16.85 -35.44
N PHE A 221 6.71 -15.89 -35.25
CA PHE A 221 6.12 -15.14 -36.37
C PHE A 221 7.15 -14.27 -37.09
N GLN A 222 8.08 -13.62 -36.39
CA GLN A 222 9.15 -12.83 -37.05
C GLN A 222 10.17 -13.72 -37.77
N SER A 223 10.49 -14.89 -37.20
CA SER A 223 11.41 -15.87 -37.79
C SER A 223 10.84 -16.51 -39.07
N ASN A 224 9.53 -16.78 -39.11
CA ASN A 224 8.86 -17.34 -40.29
C ASN A 224 8.57 -16.32 -41.38
N VAL A 225 8.44 -15.03 -41.06
CA VAL A 225 8.34 -13.96 -42.08
C VAL A 225 9.70 -13.76 -42.77
N PHE A 226 10.82 -13.83 -42.05
CA PHE A 226 12.16 -13.67 -42.64
C PHE A 226 12.61 -14.88 -43.49
N ARG A 227 12.16 -16.10 -43.19
CA ARG A 227 12.45 -17.29 -44.02
C ARG A 227 11.60 -17.40 -45.30
N ARG A 228 10.56 -16.59 -45.45
CA ARG A 228 9.68 -16.62 -46.64
C ARG A 228 10.02 -15.55 -47.69
N PHE A 229 11.09 -14.78 -47.46
CA PHE A 229 11.61 -13.74 -48.36
C PHE A 229 13.07 -14.00 -48.81
N ARG A 230 13.49 -15.27 -48.85
CA ARG A 230 14.74 -15.68 -49.53
C ARG A 230 14.48 -16.86 -50.45
#